data_AF-A0A085ZEC6-F1
#
_entry.id   AF-A0A085ZEC6-F1
#
_cell.length_a   1.000
_cell.length_b   1.000
_cell.length_c   1.000
_cell.angle_alpha   90.00
_cell.angle_beta   90.00
_cell.angle_gamma   90.00
#
_symmetry.space_group_name_H-M   'P 1'
#
loop_
_entity.id
_entity.type
_entity.pdbx_description
1 polymer ?
#
loop_
_entity_poly.entity_id
_entity_poly.type
_entity_poly.pdbx_seq_one_letter_code
_entity_poly.pdbx_strand_id
1 'polypeptide(L)'
;MTVIAVVASCTKKGEPNKQGELLTTEQIKTLSTDQSMNGKQITVEGYAGLCNSMFVTEGTKNEMTVYSDGFCKGEKLINLQIKISKGDIPLTGDEPRNFGSFADDKNLSNEALTFMTDDYQEVKNGKLKFSGTVVYNGNDFSLDNVTIHK
;
A
#
# COMPACT_ATOMS: atom_id res chain seq x y z
N MET A 1 40.64 31.75 -3.69
CA MET A 1 39.16 31.81 -3.79
C MET A 1 38.69 30.41 -4.12
N THR A 2 38.32 29.64 -3.10
CA THR A 2 38.08 28.20 -3.21
C THR A 2 36.62 27.98 -3.54
N VAL A 3 36.34 27.50 -4.75
CA VAL A 3 34.98 27.15 -5.19
C VAL A 3 34.60 25.83 -4.52
N ILE A 4 33.69 25.90 -3.55
CA ILE A 4 33.06 24.72 -2.95
C ILE A 4 32.03 24.23 -3.97
N ALA A 5 32.37 23.18 -4.72
CA ALA A 5 31.43 22.45 -5.55
C ALA A 5 30.50 21.65 -4.62
N VAL A 6 29.30 22.17 -4.39
CA VAL A 6 28.21 21.40 -3.77
C VAL A 6 27.80 20.36 -4.81
N VAL A 7 28.31 19.13 -4.65
CA VAL A 7 27.80 17.98 -5.38
C VAL A 7 26.39 17.75 -4.84
N ALA A 8 25.40 18.37 -5.47
CA ALA A 8 24.00 18.00 -5.29
C ALA A 8 23.91 16.54 -5.74
N SER A 9 23.92 15.63 -4.77
CA SER A 9 23.61 14.23 -5.01
C SER A 9 22.18 14.20 -5.55
N CYS A 10 22.03 14.10 -6.87
CA CYS A 10 20.77 13.71 -7.47
C CYS A 10 20.49 12.29 -6.99
N THR A 11 19.70 12.16 -5.92
CA THR A 11 19.07 10.90 -5.55
C THR A 11 18.23 10.48 -6.75
N LYS A 12 18.71 9.49 -7.50
CA LYS A 12 17.91 8.89 -8.57
C LYS A 12 16.79 8.13 -7.88
N LYS A 13 15.58 8.68 -7.96
CA LYS A 13 14.36 7.96 -7.60
C LYS A 13 14.36 6.62 -8.37
N GLY A 14 14.07 5.52 -7.66
CA GLY A 14 14.04 4.19 -8.27
C GLY A 14 12.94 4.11 -9.33
N GLU A 15 13.11 3.22 -10.31
CA GLU A 15 12.02 2.95 -11.27
C GLU A 15 10.81 2.31 -10.56
N PRO A 16 9.58 2.60 -11.01
CA PRO A 16 8.40 1.89 -10.54
C PRO A 16 8.53 0.38 -10.74
N ASN A 17 8.05 -0.39 -9.78
CA ASN A 17 7.89 -1.82 -9.84
C ASN A 17 6.86 -2.21 -10.91
N LYS A 18 7.05 -3.43 -11.43
CA LYS A 18 6.05 -4.06 -12.31
C LYS A 18 4.78 -4.35 -11.52
N GLN A 19 3.64 -4.06 -12.14
CA GLN A 19 2.32 -4.47 -11.64
C GLN A 19 2.07 -5.95 -11.97
N GLY A 20 1.42 -6.66 -11.05
CA GLY A 20 0.93 -8.02 -11.28
C GLY A 20 -0.32 -8.04 -12.17
N GLU A 21 -0.83 -9.24 -12.44
CA GLU A 21 -2.09 -9.42 -13.17
C GLU A 21 -3.26 -8.78 -12.41
N LEU A 22 -4.02 -7.90 -13.08
CA LEU A 22 -5.21 -7.29 -12.49
C LEU A 22 -6.33 -8.31 -12.40
N LEU A 23 -6.76 -8.64 -11.18
CA LEU A 23 -7.86 -9.57 -10.95
C LEU A 23 -9.19 -8.84 -10.76
N THR A 24 -10.26 -9.42 -11.29
CA THR A 24 -11.63 -8.98 -11.01
C THR A 24 -12.08 -9.41 -9.61
N THR A 25 -13.15 -8.80 -9.10
CA THR A 25 -13.77 -9.20 -7.82
C THR A 25 -14.14 -10.69 -7.80
N GLU A 26 -14.65 -11.23 -8.91
CA GLU A 26 -14.98 -12.64 -9.04
C GLU A 26 -13.74 -13.53 -8.94
N GLN A 27 -12.65 -13.17 -9.62
CA GLN A 27 -11.39 -13.92 -9.53
C GLN A 27 -10.81 -13.86 -8.12
N ILE A 28 -10.89 -12.72 -7.44
CA ILE A 28 -10.41 -12.58 -6.05
C ILE A 28 -11.17 -13.50 -5.10
N LYS A 29 -12.48 -13.67 -5.26
CA LYS A 29 -13.28 -14.62 -4.46
C LYS A 29 -12.76 -16.05 -4.54
N THR A 30 -12.35 -16.46 -5.74
CA THR A 30 -11.86 -17.82 -5.96
C THR A 30 -10.55 -18.12 -5.23
N LEU A 31 -9.78 -17.10 -4.84
CA LEU A 31 -8.52 -17.25 -4.10
C LEU A 31 -8.73 -17.98 -2.76
N SER A 32 -9.87 -17.78 -2.10
CA SER A 32 -10.19 -18.49 -0.84
C SER A 32 -10.27 -20.02 -0.99
N THR A 33 -10.54 -20.50 -2.21
CA THR A 33 -10.74 -21.92 -2.52
C THR A 33 -9.66 -22.51 -3.43
N ASP A 34 -8.93 -21.66 -4.16
CA ASP A 34 -7.84 -22.06 -5.05
C ASP A 34 -6.55 -21.30 -4.72
N GLN A 35 -5.60 -22.03 -4.14
CA GLN A 35 -4.29 -21.50 -3.75
C GLN A 35 -3.25 -21.50 -4.90
N SER A 36 -3.65 -21.78 -6.14
CA SER A 36 -2.76 -21.77 -7.32
C SER A 36 -2.06 -20.43 -7.58
N MET A 37 -2.56 -19.36 -6.96
CA MET A 37 -1.99 -18.01 -7.03
C MET A 37 -0.97 -17.71 -5.92
N ASN A 38 -0.68 -18.64 -5.01
CA ASN A 38 0.30 -18.44 -3.94
C ASN A 38 1.67 -18.07 -4.51
N GLY A 39 2.28 -17.01 -3.97
CA GLY A 39 3.56 -16.48 -4.43
C GLY A 39 3.50 -15.71 -5.76
N LYS A 40 2.34 -15.62 -6.43
CA LYS A 40 2.19 -14.84 -7.66
C LYS A 40 1.95 -13.37 -7.34
N GLN A 41 2.42 -12.51 -8.25
CA GLN A 41 2.15 -11.08 -8.18
C GLN A 41 0.81 -10.78 -8.86
N ILE A 42 -0.11 -10.17 -8.12
CA ILE A 42 -1.41 -9.74 -8.64
C ILE A 42 -1.63 -8.26 -8.32
N THR A 43 -2.59 -7.67 -9.01
CA THR A 43 -3.09 -6.32 -8.76
C THR A 43 -4.57 -6.38 -8.42
N VAL A 44 -4.98 -5.62 -7.40
CA VAL A 44 -6.37 -5.45 -6.99
C VAL A 44 -6.71 -3.97 -6.98
N GLU A 45 -7.82 -3.59 -7.59
CA GLU A 45 -8.34 -2.21 -7.55
C GLU A 45 -9.43 -2.08 -6.49
N GLY A 46 -9.34 -1.08 -5.61
CA GLY A 46 -10.35 -0.85 -4.58
C GLY A 46 -10.02 0.26 -3.60
N TYR A 47 -10.75 0.30 -2.51
CA TYR A 47 -10.64 1.30 -1.45
C TYR A 47 -10.04 0.68 -0.20
N ALA A 48 -8.88 1.17 0.23
CA ALA A 48 -8.23 0.64 1.42
C ALA A 48 -8.84 1.25 2.69
N GLY A 49 -9.05 0.44 3.72
CA GLY A 49 -9.65 0.87 4.97
C GLY A 49 -9.16 0.11 6.21
N LEU A 50 -9.12 0.81 7.34
CA LEU A 50 -8.78 0.29 8.67
C LEU A 50 -10.05 0.06 9.51
N CYS A 51 -10.99 -0.71 8.96
CA CYS A 51 -12.35 -0.80 9.47
C CYS A 51 -12.48 -1.54 10.80
N ASN A 52 -11.58 -2.50 11.03
CA ASN A 52 -11.54 -3.35 12.22
C ASN A 52 -10.16 -3.33 12.92
N SER A 53 -9.21 -2.54 12.41
CA SER A 53 -7.84 -2.50 12.93
C SER A 53 -7.75 -1.45 14.05
N MET A 54 -7.83 -1.89 15.30
CA MET A 54 -7.81 -1.01 16.48
C MET A 54 -6.40 -0.47 16.79
N PHE A 55 -5.35 -1.05 16.20
CA PHE A 55 -3.96 -0.66 16.46
C PHE A 55 -3.14 -0.66 15.19
N VAL A 56 -2.60 0.51 14.84
CA VAL A 56 -1.52 0.66 13.87
C VAL A 56 -0.22 0.84 14.62
N THR A 57 0.72 -0.08 14.38
CA THR A 57 2.08 0.00 14.92
C THR A 57 2.98 0.65 13.88
N GLU A 58 3.62 1.74 14.28
CA GLU A 58 4.54 2.46 13.41
C GLU A 58 5.77 1.61 13.08
N GLY A 59 6.24 1.70 11.84
CA GLY A 59 7.48 1.03 11.44
C GLY A 59 7.32 -0.45 11.07
N THR A 60 6.17 -1.06 11.36
CA THR A 60 5.85 -2.45 11.03
C THR A 60 4.85 -2.56 9.88
N LYS A 61 4.78 -3.73 9.23
CA LYS A 61 3.69 -4.05 8.30
C LYS A 61 2.41 -4.23 9.12
N ASN A 62 1.37 -3.51 8.75
CA ASN A 62 0.04 -3.56 9.35
C ASN A 62 -0.93 -4.13 8.33
N GLU A 63 -1.93 -4.85 8.84
CA GLU A 63 -3.02 -5.35 8.01
C GLU A 63 -4.02 -4.22 7.72
N MET A 64 -4.29 -4.02 6.44
CA MET A 64 -5.29 -3.10 5.93
C MET A 64 -6.18 -3.82 4.92
N THR A 65 -7.48 -3.59 4.94
CA THR A 65 -8.40 -4.32 4.06
C THR A 65 -8.78 -3.46 2.86
N VAL A 66 -8.76 -4.04 1.66
CA VAL A 66 -9.28 -3.43 0.43
C VAL A 66 -10.72 -3.85 0.21
N TYR A 67 -11.56 -2.87 -0.11
CA TYR A 67 -12.97 -3.04 -0.37
C TYR A 67 -13.35 -2.63 -1.79
N SER A 68 -14.42 -3.21 -2.32
CA SER A 68 -14.89 -2.94 -3.69
C SER A 68 -15.53 -1.56 -3.86
N ASP A 69 -16.17 -1.01 -2.82
CA ASP A 69 -16.88 0.27 -2.89
C ASP A 69 -16.80 1.05 -1.57
N GLY A 70 -16.15 2.21 -1.58
CA GLY A 70 -15.97 3.07 -0.42
C GLY A 70 -15.12 2.45 0.70
N PHE A 71 -14.64 3.29 1.62
CA PHE A 71 -13.88 2.81 2.77
C PHE A 71 -14.80 2.02 3.70
N CYS A 72 -14.44 0.78 4.02
CA CYS A 72 -15.21 -0.08 4.93
C CYS A 72 -16.64 -0.40 4.48
N LYS A 73 -16.92 -0.21 3.19
CA LYS A 73 -18.23 -0.45 2.59
C LYS A 73 -18.06 -1.47 1.46
N GLY A 74 -19.18 -2.05 1.02
CA GLY A 74 -19.14 -3.08 -0.02
C GLY A 74 -18.43 -4.35 0.42
N GLU A 75 -17.87 -5.06 -0.55
CA GLU A 75 -17.31 -6.39 -0.36
C GLU A 75 -15.81 -6.32 -0.02
N LYS A 76 -15.38 -7.10 0.97
CA LYS A 76 -13.95 -7.33 1.25
C LYS A 76 -13.33 -8.04 0.05
N LEU A 77 -12.33 -7.40 -0.56
CA LEU A 77 -11.57 -7.99 -1.65
C LEU A 77 -10.36 -8.75 -1.12
N ILE A 78 -9.45 -8.06 -0.44
CA ILE A 78 -8.18 -8.65 0.00
C ILE A 78 -7.60 -7.88 1.18
N ASN A 79 -6.79 -8.55 2.01
CA ASN A 79 -5.98 -7.90 3.03
C ASN A 79 -4.62 -7.50 2.44
N LEU A 80 -4.07 -6.37 2.85
CA LEU A 80 -2.76 -5.83 2.48
C LEU A 80 -1.87 -5.81 3.71
N GLN A 81 -0.61 -6.23 3.55
CA GLN A 81 0.44 -6.05 4.55
C GLN A 81 1.28 -4.83 4.16
N ILE A 82 0.90 -3.65 4.64
CA ILE A 82 1.55 -2.39 4.30
C ILE A 82 2.19 -1.73 5.51
N LYS A 83 3.38 -1.14 5.32
CA LYS A 83 4.00 -0.32 6.35
C LYS A 83 3.20 0.96 6.53
N ILE A 84 2.84 1.27 7.77
CA ILE A 84 2.18 2.53 8.11
C ILE A 84 3.11 3.35 9.00
N SER A 85 3.21 4.64 8.69
CA SER A 85 3.92 5.62 9.49
C SER A 85 2.94 6.65 10.06
N LYS A 86 3.24 7.21 11.24
CA LYS A 86 2.45 8.29 11.85
C LYS A 86 3.21 9.61 11.72
N GLY A 87 2.50 10.66 11.31
CA GLY A 87 3.09 11.98 11.09
C GLY A 87 3.79 12.12 9.74
N ASP A 88 4.33 13.30 9.50
CA ASP A 88 5.08 13.62 8.28
C ASP A 88 6.33 12.75 8.21
N ILE A 89 6.45 11.94 7.16
CA ILE A 89 7.70 11.22 6.91
C ILE A 89 8.72 12.21 6.34
N PRO A 90 9.85 12.48 7.02
CA PRO A 90 10.85 13.39 6.51
C PRO A 90 11.42 12.84 5.19
N LEU A 91 11.29 13.65 4.12
CA LEU A 91 11.83 13.38 2.78
C LEU A 91 13.35 13.59 2.71
N THR A 92 14.12 13.02 3.63
CA THR A 92 15.59 13.11 3.63
C THR A 92 16.22 11.72 3.49
N GLY A 93 16.94 11.49 2.40
CA GLY A 93 17.55 10.19 2.05
C GLY A 93 16.96 9.59 0.77
N ASP A 94 17.19 8.29 0.52
CA ASP A 94 16.40 7.53 -0.44
C ASP A 94 14.93 7.59 0.01
N GLU A 95 14.08 8.27 -0.77
CA GLU A 95 12.69 8.50 -0.38
C GLU A 95 11.98 7.14 -0.16
N PRO A 96 11.32 6.91 0.99
CA PRO A 96 10.52 5.72 1.18
C PRO A 96 9.38 5.70 0.14
N ARG A 97 9.06 4.51 -0.39
CA ARG A 97 7.95 4.28 -1.33
C ARG A 97 6.98 3.24 -0.77
N ASN A 98 5.75 3.20 -1.27
CA ASN A 98 4.75 2.17 -0.97
C ASN A 98 4.41 2.02 0.52
N PHE A 99 4.07 3.14 1.16
CA PHE A 99 3.60 3.16 2.54
C PHE A 99 2.31 3.97 2.66
N GLY A 100 1.55 3.69 3.72
CA GLY A 100 0.45 4.55 4.16
C GLY A 100 0.91 5.51 5.26
N SER A 101 0.39 6.73 5.27
CA SER A 101 0.68 7.73 6.29
C SER A 101 -0.58 8.45 6.74
N PHE A 102 -0.59 8.83 8.02
CA PHE A 102 -1.58 9.76 8.57
C PHE A 102 -0.91 11.11 8.81
N ALA A 103 -1.55 12.18 8.34
CA ALA A 103 -1.05 13.55 8.51
C ALA A 103 -0.97 13.99 9.99
N ASP A 104 -1.77 13.38 10.87
CA ASP A 104 -1.80 13.68 12.31
C ASP A 104 -2.00 12.37 13.09
N ASP A 105 -1.25 12.19 14.18
CA ASP A 105 -1.32 11.06 15.09
C ASP A 105 -2.65 10.96 15.86
N LYS A 106 -3.43 12.04 15.89
CA LYS A 106 -4.73 12.12 16.56
C LYS A 106 -5.92 11.78 15.65
N ASN A 107 -5.73 11.71 14.34
CA ASN A 107 -6.82 11.46 13.39
C ASN A 107 -6.55 10.23 12.51
N LEU A 108 -6.75 9.05 13.08
CA LEU A 108 -6.67 7.76 12.38
C LEU A 108 -8.00 7.43 11.69
N SER A 109 -8.37 8.22 10.68
CA SER A 109 -9.55 8.00 9.83
C SER A 109 -9.16 7.58 8.41
N ASN A 110 -10.02 6.83 7.73
CA ASN A 110 -9.75 6.39 6.35
C ASN A 110 -9.58 7.58 5.40
N GLU A 111 -10.26 8.68 5.67
CA GLU A 111 -10.21 9.93 4.90
C GLU A 111 -8.90 10.71 5.12
N ALA A 112 -8.28 10.57 6.30
CA ALA A 112 -7.00 11.19 6.63
C ALA A 112 -5.79 10.36 6.19
N LEU A 113 -6.02 9.13 5.73
CA LEU A 113 -4.98 8.26 5.18
C LEU A 113 -4.52 8.79 3.81
N THR A 114 -3.22 8.96 3.67
CA THR A 114 -2.56 9.20 2.38
C THR A 114 -1.63 8.04 2.07
N PHE A 115 -1.34 7.85 0.79
CA PHE A 115 -0.39 6.85 0.32
C PHE A 115 0.72 7.51 -0.48
N MET A 116 1.94 7.03 -0.27
CA MET A 116 3.02 7.27 -1.22
C MET A 116 3.01 6.17 -2.27
N THR A 117 2.63 6.52 -3.50
CA THR A 117 2.63 5.59 -4.63
C THR A 117 4.04 5.20 -5.04
N ASP A 118 4.11 4.18 -5.89
CA ASP A 118 5.36 3.62 -6.37
C ASP A 118 6.18 4.57 -7.26
N ASP A 119 5.53 5.59 -7.84
CA ASP A 119 6.13 6.69 -8.59
C ASP A 119 6.35 7.96 -7.75
N TYR A 120 6.37 7.83 -6.42
CA TYR A 120 6.65 8.90 -5.46
C TYR A 120 5.62 10.04 -5.48
N GLN A 121 4.35 9.73 -5.79
CA GLN A 121 3.25 10.68 -5.64
C GLN A 121 2.54 10.43 -4.31
N GLU A 122 2.38 11.47 -3.52
CA GLU A 122 1.43 11.43 -2.43
C GLU A 122 0.00 11.52 -2.98
N VAL A 123 -0.83 10.56 -2.62
CA VAL A 123 -2.22 10.47 -3.04
C VAL A 123 -3.12 10.32 -1.84
N LYS A 124 -4.29 10.95 -1.89
CA LYS A 124 -5.35 10.71 -0.90
C LYS A 124 -5.88 9.29 -1.05
N ASN A 125 -6.30 8.69 0.07
CA ASN A 125 -7.04 7.45 0.02
C ASN A 125 -8.31 7.62 -0.87
N GLY A 126 -8.60 6.59 -1.66
CA GLY A 126 -9.60 6.59 -2.72
C GLY A 126 -9.59 5.24 -3.42
N LYS A 127 -10.10 5.17 -4.65
CA LYS A 127 -9.97 3.96 -5.46
C LYS A 127 -8.56 3.92 -6.05
N LEU A 128 -7.75 2.95 -5.62
CA LEU A 128 -6.35 2.80 -6.02
C LEU A 128 -6.08 1.34 -6.43
N LYS A 129 -4.95 1.11 -7.09
CA LYS A 129 -4.46 -0.21 -7.45
C LYS A 129 -3.37 -0.65 -6.49
N PHE A 130 -3.57 -1.81 -5.88
CA PHE A 130 -2.64 -2.43 -4.95
C PHE A 130 -2.07 -3.68 -5.60
N SER A 131 -0.78 -3.64 -5.93
CA SER A 131 -0.07 -4.76 -6.54
C SER A 131 0.86 -5.39 -5.52
N GLY A 132 0.80 -6.70 -5.34
CA GLY A 132 1.61 -7.41 -4.36
C GLY A 132 1.66 -8.91 -4.60
N THR A 133 2.45 -9.60 -3.80
CA THR A 133 2.57 -11.06 -3.82
C THR A 133 1.47 -11.68 -2.97
N VAL A 134 0.68 -12.59 -3.53
CA VAL A 134 -0.32 -13.34 -2.77
C VAL A 134 0.37 -14.26 -1.78
N VAL A 135 -0.01 -14.16 -0.50
CA VAL A 135 0.45 -15.04 0.58
C VAL A 135 -0.76 -15.61 1.29
N TYR A 136 -0.77 -16.93 1.46
CA TYR A 136 -1.83 -17.67 2.16
C TYR A 136 -1.44 -17.96 3.61
N ASN A 137 -2.35 -17.69 4.53
CA ASN A 137 -2.22 -17.96 5.97
C ASN A 137 -3.40 -18.83 6.41
N GLY A 138 -3.32 -20.13 6.13
CA GLY A 138 -4.42 -21.07 6.37
C GLY A 138 -5.55 -20.85 5.36
N ASN A 139 -6.73 -20.43 5.84
CA ASN A 139 -7.92 -20.19 5.01
C ASN A 139 -8.06 -18.73 4.55
N ASP A 140 -7.14 -17.84 4.96
CA ASP A 140 -7.15 -16.44 4.54
C ASP A 140 -5.95 -16.14 3.64
N PHE A 141 -6.03 -15.02 2.92
CA PHE A 141 -5.01 -14.58 1.98
C PHE A 141 -4.79 -13.06 2.07
N SER A 142 -3.58 -12.64 1.77
CA SER A 142 -3.19 -11.24 1.78
C SER A 142 -2.19 -10.93 0.66
N LEU A 143 -2.02 -9.66 0.35
CA LEU A 143 -0.90 -9.16 -0.44
C LEU A 143 0.24 -8.75 0.48
N ASP A 144 1.40 -9.35 0.26
CA ASP A 144 2.67 -8.90 0.81
C ASP A 144 3.49 -8.14 -0.24
N ASN A 145 4.49 -7.36 0.22
CA ASN A 145 5.34 -6.52 -0.63
C ASN A 145 4.52 -5.61 -1.55
N VAL A 146 3.48 -5.00 -0.97
CA VAL A 146 2.51 -4.19 -1.68
C VAL A 146 3.16 -2.96 -2.29
N THR A 147 2.76 -2.65 -3.50
CA THR A 147 3.06 -1.44 -4.25
C THR A 147 1.76 -0.76 -4.65
N ILE A 148 1.72 0.57 -4.59
CA ILE A 148 0.49 1.34 -4.78
C ILE A 148 0.59 2.16 -6.06
N HIS A 149 -0.45 2.08 -6.88
CA HIS A 149 -0.55 2.73 -8.18
C HIS A 149 -1.89 3.47 -8.29
N LYS A 150 -1.95 4.52 -9.13
CA LYS A 150 -3.20 5.15 -9.55
C LYS A 150 -3.96 4.32 -10.60
#